data_AF-A0A9X1RJY9-F1
#
_entry.id   AF-A0A9X1RJY9-F1
#
_cell.length_a   1.000
_cell.length_b   1.000
_cell.length_c   1.000
_cell.angle_alpha   90.00
_cell.angle_beta   90.00
_cell.angle_gamma   90.00
#
_symmetry.space_group_name_H-M   'P 1'
#
loop_
_entity.id
_entity.type
_entity.pdbx_description
1 polymer ?
#
loop_
_entity_poly.entity_id
_entity_poly.type
_entity_poly.pdbx_seq_one_letter_code
_entity_poly.pdbx_strand_id
1 'polypeptide(L)'
;MLNYAGTPPLAAMAETDSRQLIAAELRSLIARIEISMRLIDAAMEPDDDSAVLTADLGSSDIIVLDDITPRFATASAALNACRAELGHALKKLSESGNPA
;
A
#
# COMPACT_ATOMS: atom_id res chain seq x y z
N MET A 1 14.31 -43.10 26.96
CA MET A 1 13.23 -42.12 27.14
C MET A 1 13.35 -41.09 26.02
N LEU A 2 12.47 -41.14 25.03
CA LEU A 2 12.46 -40.24 23.87
C LEU A 2 11.20 -39.36 23.97
N ASN A 3 11.34 -38.19 24.59
CA ASN A 3 10.29 -37.18 24.55
C ASN A 3 10.53 -36.30 23.30
N TYR A 4 10.12 -36.80 22.13
CA TYR A 4 10.00 -36.00 20.92
C TYR A 4 8.63 -35.32 20.95
N ALA A 5 8.47 -34.31 21.80
CA ALA A 5 7.30 -33.43 21.79
C ALA A 5 7.45 -32.41 20.66
N GLY A 6 7.50 -32.91 19.41
CA GLY A 6 7.26 -32.08 18.24
C GLY A 6 5.78 -31.71 18.21
N THR A 7 5.48 -30.46 17.89
CA THR A 7 4.11 -29.96 17.71
C THR A 7 3.33 -30.94 16.82
N PRO A 8 2.13 -31.40 17.23
CA PRO A 8 1.39 -32.40 16.47
C PRO A 8 1.18 -31.92 15.02
N PRO A 9 1.31 -32.79 14.00
CA PRO A 9 1.26 -32.40 12.59
C PRO A 9 0.02 -31.57 12.21
N LEU A 10 -1.11 -31.82 12.88
CA LEU A 10 -2.36 -31.09 12.69
C LEU A 10 -2.27 -29.62 13.13
N ALA A 11 -1.53 -29.33 14.20
CA ALA A 11 -1.31 -27.96 14.67
C ALA A 11 -0.38 -27.19 13.71
N ALA A 12 0.66 -27.85 13.18
CA ALA A 12 1.55 -27.27 12.19
C ALA A 12 0.85 -26.98 10.85
N MET A 13 -0.10 -27.82 10.43
CA MET A 13 -0.94 -27.59 9.25
C MET A 13 -1.88 -26.39 9.47
N ALA A 14 -2.62 -26.35 10.58
CA ALA A 14 -3.52 -25.24 10.90
C ALA A 14 -2.80 -23.88 11.02
N GLU A 15 -1.58 -23.88 11.56
CA GLU A 15 -0.72 -22.68 11.60
C GLU A 15 -0.25 -22.26 10.19
N THR A 16 0.04 -23.22 9.32
CA THR A 16 0.40 -22.94 7.92
C THR A 16 -0.77 -22.37 7.13
N ASP A 17 -1.97 -22.94 7.28
CA ASP A 17 -3.19 -22.43 6.65
C ASP A 17 -3.53 -21.02 7.15
N SER A 18 -3.38 -20.78 8.46
CA SER A 18 -3.58 -19.45 9.06
C SER A 18 -2.60 -18.42 8.49
N ARG A 19 -1.30 -18.76 8.37
CA ARG A 19 -0.30 -17.88 7.76
C ARG A 19 -0.58 -17.60 6.29
N GLN A 20 -1.06 -18.59 5.55
CA GLN A 20 -1.43 -18.41 4.15
C GLN A 20 -2.64 -17.47 3.99
N LEU A 21 -3.66 -17.61 4.84
CA LEU A 21 -4.82 -16.72 4.86
C LEU A 21 -4.41 -15.27 5.16
N ILE A 22 -3.59 -15.06 6.21
CA ILE A 22 -3.07 -13.74 6.55
C ILE A 22 -2.25 -13.19 5.37
N ALA A 23 -1.40 -14.01 4.75
CA ALA A 23 -0.61 -13.57 3.60
C ALA A 23 -1.48 -13.23 2.38
N ALA A 24 -2.61 -13.90 2.16
CA ALA A 24 -3.56 -13.55 1.10
C ALA A 24 -4.20 -12.18 1.37
N GLU A 25 -4.66 -11.95 2.60
CA GLU A 25 -5.22 -10.66 3.02
C GLU A 25 -4.22 -9.51 2.88
N LEU A 26 -2.97 -9.70 3.33
CA LEU A 26 -1.93 -8.67 3.20
C LEU A 26 -1.61 -8.34 1.73
N ARG A 27 -1.65 -9.33 0.82
CA ARG A 27 -1.50 -9.08 -0.63
C ARG A 27 -2.67 -8.29 -1.20
N SER A 28 -3.90 -8.59 -0.76
CA SER A 28 -5.10 -7.84 -1.14
C SER A 28 -5.01 -6.37 -0.69
N LEU A 29 -4.55 -6.14 0.54
CA LEU A 29 -4.36 -4.79 1.07
C LEU A 29 -3.29 -3.99 0.29
N ILE A 30 -2.16 -4.63 -0.07
CA ILE A 30 -1.14 -4.01 -0.93
C ILE A 30 -1.72 -3.60 -2.28
N ALA A 31 -2.50 -4.48 -2.94
CA ALA A 31 -3.13 -4.16 -4.21
C ALA A 31 -4.08 -2.96 -4.09
N ARG A 32 -4.81 -2.84 -2.98
CA ARG A 32 -5.70 -1.71 -2.72
C ARG A 32 -4.94 -0.41 -2.47
N ILE A 33 -3.80 -0.47 -1.78
CA ILE A 33 -2.89 0.68 -1.61
C ILE A 33 -2.36 1.15 -2.97
N GLU A 34 -1.96 0.23 -3.84
CA GLU A 34 -1.49 0.58 -5.19
C GLU A 34 -2.58 1.26 -6.03
N ILE A 35 -3.85 0.84 -5.88
CA ILE A 35 -4.99 1.53 -6.51
C ILE A 35 -5.15 2.94 -5.93
N SER A 36 -5.09 3.11 -4.61
CA SER A 36 -5.18 4.42 -3.98
C SER A 36 -4.06 5.36 -4.42
N MET A 37 -2.83 4.86 -4.60
CA MET A 37 -1.72 5.65 -5.12
C MET A 37 -2.00 6.14 -6.55
N ARG A 38 -2.52 5.28 -7.44
CA ARG A 38 -2.90 5.69 -8.81
C ARG A 38 -4.00 6.75 -8.84
N LEU A 39 -4.96 6.67 -7.92
CA LEU A 39 -6.00 7.69 -7.79
C LEU A 39 -5.42 9.03 -7.32
N ILE A 40 -4.42 8.99 -6.43
CA ILE A 40 -3.69 10.18 -5.99
C ILE A 40 -2.86 10.76 -7.14
N ASP A 41 -2.19 9.92 -7.93
CA ASP A 41 -1.42 10.36 -9.10
C ASP A 41 -2.34 11.02 -10.15
N ALA A 42 -3.49 10.42 -10.43
CA ALA A 42 -4.49 11.00 -11.35
C ALA A 42 -5.09 12.32 -10.83
N ALA A 43 -5.24 12.48 -9.50
CA ALA A 43 -5.70 13.73 -8.90
C ALA A 43 -4.63 14.82 -8.88
N MET A 44 -3.35 14.47 -9.06
CA MET A 44 -2.24 15.41 -9.19
C MET A 44 -1.91 15.75 -10.65
N GLU A 45 -2.47 15.01 -11.63
CA GLU A 45 -2.34 15.34 -13.04
C GLU A 45 -3.06 16.67 -13.31
N PRO A 46 -2.39 17.69 -13.86
CA PRO A 46 -3.04 18.95 -14.17
C PRO A 46 -4.13 18.69 -15.22
N ASP A 47 -5.37 19.10 -14.94
CA ASP A 47 -6.42 19.15 -15.95
C ASP A 47 -5.94 20.08 -17.08
N ASP A 48 -5.52 19.50 -18.20
CA ASP A 48 -5.06 20.22 -19.40
C ASP A 48 -6.20 21.11 -19.98
N ASP A 49 -7.45 20.82 -19.62
CA ASP A 49 -8.64 21.62 -19.97
C ASP A 49 -8.74 22.96 -19.19
N SER A 50 -8.00 23.15 -18.09
CA SER A 50 -8.01 24.42 -17.35
C SER A 50 -7.05 25.47 -17.96
N ALA A 51 -6.06 25.02 -18.75
CA ALA A 51 -5.07 25.91 -19.38
C ALA A 51 -5.60 26.66 -20.61
N VAL A 52 -6.71 26.22 -21.21
CA VAL A 52 -7.30 26.86 -22.40
C VAL A 52 -8.25 28.02 -22.07
N LEU A 53 -8.73 28.13 -20.83
CA LEU A 53 -9.71 29.17 -20.44
C LEU A 53 -9.11 30.40 -19.76
N THR A 54 -7.81 30.41 -19.46
CA THR A 54 -7.15 31.53 -18.76
C THR A 54 -6.32 32.44 -19.67
N ALA A 55 -6.24 32.14 -20.98
CA ALA A 55 -5.47 32.95 -21.92
C ALA A 55 -6.23 34.16 -22.50
N ASP A 56 -7.54 34.34 -22.24
CA ASP A 56 -8.35 35.36 -22.95
C ASP A 56 -9.08 36.39 -22.07
N LEU A 57 -8.89 36.43 -20.75
CA LEU A 57 -9.54 37.48 -19.93
C LEU A 57 -8.51 38.14 -19.02
N GLY A 58 -8.05 39.32 -19.44
CA GLY A 58 -7.09 40.17 -18.74
C GLY A 58 -7.56 40.64 -17.36
N SER A 59 -7.51 39.74 -16.39
CA SER A 59 -7.56 40.04 -14.96
C SER A 59 -6.79 38.95 -14.25
N SER A 60 -5.63 39.32 -13.73
CA SER A 60 -4.67 38.48 -13.05
C SER A 60 -5.22 37.93 -11.72
N ASP A 61 -6.17 36.99 -11.80
CA ASP A 61 -6.48 36.13 -10.67
C ASP A 61 -5.50 34.96 -10.72
N ILE A 62 -4.33 35.19 -10.12
CA ILE A 62 -3.36 34.14 -9.83
C ILE A 62 -4.03 33.24 -8.79
N ILE A 63 -4.68 32.17 -9.24
CA ILE A 63 -5.17 31.13 -8.33
C ILE A 63 -3.93 30.39 -7.81
N VAL A 64 -3.47 30.80 -6.62
CA VAL A 64 -2.43 30.09 -5.88
C VAL A 64 -3.01 28.75 -5.43
N LEU A 65 -2.82 27.71 -6.23
CA LEU A 65 -3.25 26.32 -5.98
C LEU A 65 -2.36 25.62 -4.91
N ASP A 66 -1.83 26.33 -3.93
CA ASP A 66 -0.63 25.90 -3.16
C ASP A 66 -0.87 24.96 -1.97
N ASP A 67 -2.11 24.50 -1.71
CA ASP A 67 -2.40 23.73 -0.48
C ASP A 67 -2.82 22.26 -0.69
N ILE A 68 -2.94 21.79 -1.93
CA ILE A 68 -3.44 20.43 -2.21
C ILE A 68 -2.30 19.44 -2.51
N THR A 69 -1.29 19.87 -3.28
CA THR A 69 -0.12 19.06 -3.65
C THR A 69 0.68 18.54 -2.45
N PRO A 70 0.95 19.32 -1.38
CA PRO A 70 1.64 18.81 -0.20
C PRO A 70 0.86 17.71 0.54
N ARG A 71 -0.48 17.78 0.50
CA ARG A 71 -1.36 16.81 1.17
C ARG A 71 -1.37 15.47 0.44
N PHE A 72 -1.46 15.50 -0.89
CA PHE A 72 -1.35 14.30 -1.71
C PHE A 72 0.06 13.69 -1.64
N ALA A 73 1.11 14.51 -1.63
CA ALA A 73 2.48 14.03 -1.42
C ALA A 73 2.64 13.33 -0.05
N THR A 74 2.08 13.90 1.01
CA THR A 74 2.09 13.31 2.35
C THR A 74 1.31 11.98 2.38
N ALA A 75 0.14 11.92 1.73
CA ALA A 75 -0.65 10.70 1.61
C ALA A 75 0.11 9.61 0.84
N SER A 76 0.73 9.96 -0.29
CA SER A 76 1.56 9.04 -1.08
C SER A 76 2.77 8.53 -0.29
N ALA A 77 3.42 9.37 0.51
CA ALA A 77 4.52 8.96 1.38
C ALA A 77 4.06 7.95 2.45
N ALA A 78 2.93 8.21 3.10
CA ALA A 78 2.34 7.30 4.09
C ALA A 78 1.91 5.95 3.48
N LEU A 79 1.29 5.98 2.30
CA LEU A 79 0.91 4.77 1.57
C LEU A 79 2.13 3.94 1.14
N ASN A 80 3.22 4.59 0.72
CA ASN A 80 4.48 3.91 0.41
C ASN A 80 5.11 3.25 1.64
N ALA A 81 5.14 3.94 2.78
CA ALA A 81 5.61 3.36 4.04
C ALA A 81 4.78 2.13 4.43
N CYS A 82 3.45 2.24 4.35
CA CYS A 82 2.54 1.12 4.62
C CYS A 82 2.83 -0.07 3.69
N ARG A 83 2.96 0.17 2.37
CA ARG A 83 3.30 -0.87 1.40
C ARG A 83 4.61 -1.58 1.74
N ALA A 84 5.64 -0.84 2.17
CA ALA A 84 6.93 -1.41 2.56
C ALA A 84 6.82 -2.29 3.81
N GLU A 85 6.10 -1.83 4.84
CA GLU A 85 5.89 -2.59 6.08
C GLU A 85 5.06 -3.86 5.85
N LEU A 86 3.99 -3.78 5.04
CA LEU A 86 3.19 -4.94 4.65
C LEU A 86 4.02 -5.97 3.85
N GLY A 87 4.88 -5.50 2.95
CA GLY A 87 5.81 -6.37 2.22
C GLY A 87 6.79 -7.09 3.15
N HIS A 88 7.30 -6.40 4.17
CA HIS A 88 8.16 -7.01 5.18
C HIS A 88 7.41 -8.03 6.05
N ALA A 89 6.16 -7.75 6.43
CA ALA A 89 5.30 -8.70 7.14
C ALA A 89 5.08 -9.98 6.32
N LEU A 90 4.82 -9.87 5.01
CA LEU A 90 4.70 -11.00 4.10
C LEU A 90 5.97 -11.85 4.02
N LYS A 91 7.14 -11.20 3.96
CA LYS A 91 8.42 -11.90 3.95
C LYS A 91 8.62 -12.72 5.23
N LYS A 92 8.36 -12.12 6.40
CA LYS A 92 8.45 -12.81 7.70
C LYS A 92 7.49 -14.00 7.82
N LEU A 93 6.25 -13.85 7.35
CA LEU A 93 5.27 -14.95 7.34
C LEU A 93 5.71 -16.11 6.45
N SER A 94 6.46 -15.82 5.38
CA SER A 94 6.99 -16.82 4.46
C SER A 94 8.24 -17.52 5.01
N GLU A 95 9.11 -16.78 5.72
CA GLU A 95 10.32 -17.30 6.37
C GLU A 95 10.01 -18.20 7.58
N SER A 96 8.92 -17.92 8.33
CA SER A 96 8.56 -18.72 9.51
C SER A 96 8.12 -20.15 9.18
N GLY A 97 8.04 -20.54 7.90
CA GLY A 97 7.62 -21.86 7.42
C GLY A 97 8.74 -22.78 6.98
N ASN A 98 9.98 -22.31 6.96
CA ASN A 98 11.13 -23.13 6.62
C ASN A 98 11.90 -23.47 7.90
N PRO A 99 11.60 -24.59 8.59
CA PRO A 99 12.49 -25.07 9.64
C PRO A 99 13.82 -25.45 8.97
N ALA A 100 14.90 -24.78 9.39
CA ALA A 100 16.26 -25.21 9.09
C ALA A 100 16.55 -26.58 9.74
#